data_AF-A0A832LY57-F1
#
_entry.id   AF-A0A832LY57-F1
#
_cell.length_a   1.000
_cell.length_b   1.000
_cell.length_c   1.000
_cell.angle_alpha   90.00
_cell.angle_beta   90.00
_cell.angle_gamma   90.00
#
_symmetry.space_group_name_H-M   'P 1'
#
loop_
_entity.id
_entity.type
_entity.pdbx_description
1 polymer ?
#
loop_
_entity_poly.entity_id
_entity_poly.type
_entity_poly.pdbx_seq_one_letter_code
_entity_poly.pdbx_strand_id
1 'polypeptide(L)' 'MYAIKSTNMYGLIKLLNEFDKTDSVNIFGEYIHYTFKNGDENIDALNKYLSEKGIGETEYKEINPDIEDIFIELMGKNG' A
#
# COMPACT_ATOMS: atom_id res chain seq x y z
N MET A 1 -1.96 -8.05 3.04
CA MET A 1 -0.64 -7.78 2.40
C MET A 1 -0.88 -7.00 1.11
N TYR A 2 0.05 -6.19 0.62
CA TYR A 2 -0.18 -5.37 -0.59
C TYR A 2 0.95 -5.53 -1.60
N ALA A 3 0.60 -5.63 -2.89
CA ALA A 3 1.49 -5.44 -4.02
C ALA A 3 1.36 -3.99 -4.50
N ILE A 4 2.45 -3.23 -4.40
CA ILE A 4 2.49 -1.81 -4.75
C ILE A 4 3.43 -1.62 -5.92
N LYS A 5 2.99 -0.91 -6.96
CA LYS A 5 3.81 -0.54 -8.12
C LYS A 5 3.73 0.96 -8.34
N SER A 6 4.83 1.55 -8.78
CA SER A 6 4.88 2.97 -9.15
C SER A 6 5.83 3.16 -10.32
N THR A 7 5.70 4.29 -11.01
CA THR A 7 6.66 4.75 -12.02
C THR A 7 8.06 4.95 -11.43
N ASN A 8 8.17 5.27 -10.14
CA ASN A 8 9.44 5.40 -9.43
C ASN A 8 9.62 4.28 -8.40
N MET A 9 10.06 3.10 -8.86
CA MET A 9 10.23 1.94 -8.00
C MET A 9 11.29 2.14 -6.92
N TYR A 10 12.41 2.77 -7.24
CA TYR A 10 13.48 3.01 -6.27
C TYR A 10 13.04 3.96 -5.16
N GLY A 11 12.37 5.06 -5.53
CA GLY A 11 11.80 6.00 -4.56
C GLY A 11 10.74 5.34 -3.69
N LEU A 12 9.88 4.50 -4.28
CA LEU A 12 8.86 3.76 -3.54
C LEU A 12 9.50 2.82 -2.51
N ILE A 13 10.49 2.00 -2.88
CA ILE A 13 11.18 1.11 -1.93
C ILE A 13 11.74 1.91 -0.75
N LYS A 14 12.44 3.02 -1.05
CA LYS A 14 13.04 3.86 -0.01
C LYS A 14 11.99 4.40 0.95
N LEU A 15 10.89 4.95 0.44
CA LEU A 15 9.82 5.52 1.24
C LEU A 15 9.07 4.46 2.05
N LEU A 16 8.82 3.29 1.47
CA LEU A 16 8.24 2.16 2.20
C LEU A 16 9.15 1.72 3.34
N ASN A 17 10.47 1.65 3.13
CA ASN A 17 11.40 1.33 4.21
C ASN A 17 11.48 2.42 5.30
N GLU A 18 11.25 3.68 4.94
CA GLU A 18 11.23 4.82 5.89
C GLU A 18 9.89 4.97 6.63
N PHE A 19 8.83 4.31 6.17
CA PHE A 19 7.51 4.42 6.78
C PHE A 19 7.46 3.61 8.08
N ASP A 20 7.08 4.26 9.18
CA ASP A 20 7.19 3.70 10.54
C ASP A 20 6.28 2.47 10.77
N LYS A 21 5.21 2.34 9.98
CA LYS A 21 4.28 1.20 10.04
C LYS A 21 4.66 0.05 9.11
N THR A 22 5.88 0.04 8.60
CA THR A 22 6.39 -1.01 7.71
C THR A 22 6.87 -2.20 8.51
N ASP A 23 6.38 -3.38 8.15
CA ASP A 23 6.88 -4.66 8.66
C ASP A 23 7.93 -5.25 7.72
N SER A 24 7.57 -5.39 6.44
CA SER A 24 8.46 -5.95 5.41
C SER A 24 8.21 -5.33 4.04
N VAL A 25 9.31 -5.14 3.29
CA VAL A 25 9.31 -4.61 1.92
C VAL A 25 10.15 -5.54 1.05
N ASN A 26 9.53 -6.26 0.13
CA ASN A 26 10.19 -7.22 -0.74
C ASN A 26 9.86 -6.94 -2.20
N ILE A 27 10.83 -7.03 -3.09
CA ILE A 27 10.60 -6.85 -4.52
C ILE A 27 10.12 -8.19 -5.09
N PHE A 28 9.00 -8.16 -5.83
CA PHE A 28 8.42 -9.34 -6.47
C PHE A 28 8.04 -9.01 -7.93
N GLY A 29 8.94 -9.34 -8.85
CA GLY A 29 8.79 -9.00 -10.26
C GLY A 29 8.74 -7.49 -10.46
N GLU A 30 7.63 -6.98 -10.99
CA GLU A 30 7.38 -5.56 -11.21
C GLU A 30 6.62 -4.87 -10.06
N TYR A 31 6.32 -5.61 -8.98
CA TYR A 31 5.61 -5.10 -7.80
C TYR A 31 6.50 -5.16 -6.57
N ILE A 32 6.16 -4.37 -5.57
CA ILE A 32 6.72 -4.43 -4.23
C ILE A 32 5.68 -5.02 -3.30
N HIS A 33 6.04 -6.15 -2.72
CA HIS A 33 5.32 -6.83 -1.67
C HIS A 33 5.57 -6.12 -0.34
N TYR A 34 4.55 -5.43 0.13
CA TYR A 34 4.55 -4.61 1.32
C TYR A 34 3.60 -5.18 2.38
N THR A 35 4.07 -5.24 3.62
CA THR A 35 3.28 -5.68 4.78
C THR A 35 3.30 -4.61 5.86
N PHE A 36 2.13 -4.32 6.44
CA PHE A 36 2.01 -3.41 7.58
C PHE A 36 2.38 -4.11 8.89
N LYS A 37 2.95 -3.34 9.81
CA LYS A 37 3.26 -3.76 11.17
C LYS A 37 2.00 -3.80 12.02
N ASN A 38 1.84 -4.86 12.82
CA ASN A 38 0.84 -4.98 13.89
C ASN A 38 -0.63 -4.78 13.47
N GLY A 39 -1.04 -5.19 12.26
CA GLY A 39 -2.45 -5.17 11.84
C GLY A 39 -3.07 -3.78 11.67
N ASP A 40 -2.26 -2.72 11.71
CA ASP A 40 -2.69 -1.34 11.41
C ASP A 40 -2.59 -1.11 9.89
N GLU A 41 -3.39 -1.88 9.15
CA GLU A 41 -3.47 -1.86 7.69
C GLU A 41 -4.18 -0.59 7.18
N ASN A 42 -3.55 0.56 7.37
CA ASN A 42 -4.09 1.84 6.93
C ASN A 42 -3.48 2.25 5.59
N ILE A 43 -4.09 1.76 4.51
CA ILE A 43 -3.65 2.03 3.14
C ILE A 43 -3.80 3.52 2.78
N ASP A 44 -4.80 4.21 3.30
CA ASP A 44 -5.02 5.65 3.07
C ASP A 44 -3.87 6.49 3.64
N ALA A 45 -3.41 6.16 4.84
CA ALA A 45 -2.27 6.82 5.47
C ALA A 45 -0.98 6.60 4.66
N LEU A 46 -0.78 5.39 4.13
CA LEU A 46 0.35 5.09 3.26
C LEU A 46 0.26 5.87 1.94
N ASN A 47 -0.91 5.87 1.30
CA ASN A 47 -1.16 6.60 0.06
C ASN A 47 -0.88 8.10 0.22
N LYS A 48 -1.39 8.69 1.29
CA LYS A 48 -1.15 10.09 1.63
C LYS A 48 0.34 10.36 1.84
N TYR A 49 1.04 9.52 2.60
CA TYR A 49 2.48 9.65 2.83
C TYR A 49 3.29 9.60 1.52
N LEU A 50 2.98 8.65 0.63
CA LEU A 50 3.67 8.52 -0.66
C LEU A 50 3.39 9.74 -1.56
N SER A 51 2.14 10.19 -1.62
CA SER A 51 1.74 11.38 -2.37
C SER A 51 2.43 12.66 -1.87
N GLU A 52 2.48 12.87 -0.54
CA GLU A 52 3.19 14.01 0.08
C GLU A 52 4.70 14.00 -0.22
N LYS A 53 5.28 12.82 -0.44
CA LYS A 53 6.70 12.64 -0.78
C LYS A 53 6.97 12.73 -2.30
N GLY A 54 5.95 13.02 -3.10
CA GLY A 54 6.07 13.19 -4.54
C GLY A 54 6.12 11.88 -5.32
N ILE A 55 5.77 10.75 -4.70
CA ILE A 55 5.43 9.55 -5.47
C ILE A 55 4.07 9.83 -6.12
N GLY A 56 4.07 9.80 -7.45
CA GLY A 56 2.86 10.03 -8.25
C GLY A 56 1.91 8.84 -8.21
N GLU A 57 1.31 8.51 -9.35
CA GLU A 57 0.40 7.37 -9.44
C GLU A 57 1.07 6.06 -8.98
N THR A 58 0.41 5.43 -8.03
CA THR A 58 0.77 4.14 -7.42
C THR A 58 -0.38 3.18 -7.63
N GLU A 59 -0.08 2.03 -8.20
CA GLU A 59 -1.00 0.93 -8.33
C GLU A 59 -0.92 0.08 -7.06
N TYR A 60 -2.06 -0.10 -6.39
CA TYR A 60 -2.19 -0.94 -5.22
C TYR A 60 -3.02 -2.16 -5.57
N LYS A 61 -2.47 -3.33 -5.28
CA LYS A 61 -3.16 -4.60 -5.33
C LYS A 61 -3.14 -5.20 -3.95
N GLU A 62 -4.29 -5.21 -3.30
CA GLU A 62 -4.45 -5.93 -2.05
C GLU A 62 -4.27 -7.43 -2.33
N ILE A 63 -3.36 -8.03 -1.57
CA ILE A 63 -3.13 -9.46 -1.49
C ILE A 63 -3.78 -9.86 -0.16
N ASN A 64 -5.10 -10.02 -0.14
CA ASN A 64 -5.71 -10.72 1.00
C ASN A 64 -5.74 -12.22 0.77
N PRO A 65 -5.81 -12.95 1.89
CA PRO A 65 -6.51 -14.22 1.95
C PRO A 65 -8.04 -14.09 1.72
N ASP A 66 -8.70 -12.98 2.09
CA ASP A 66 -10.15 -12.71 1.90
C ASP A 66 -10.43 -11.17 1.76
N ILE A 67 -10.73 -10.67 0.56
CA ILE A 67 -10.91 -9.23 0.19
C ILE A 67 -12.39 -8.77 0.14
N GLU A 68 -13.36 -9.65 0.39
CA GLU A 68 -14.76 -9.35 -0.02
C GLU A 68 -15.51 -8.34 0.88
N ASP A 69 -15.22 -8.29 2.18
CA ASP A 69 -16.06 -7.51 3.12
C ASP A 69 -15.70 -6.01 3.20
N ILE A 70 -14.42 -5.65 3.04
CA ILE A 70 -13.95 -4.26 3.22
C ILE A 70 -14.38 -3.38 2.03
N PHE A 71 -14.46 -3.95 0.83
CA PHE A 71 -14.92 -3.24 -0.37
C PHE A 71 -16.41 -2.86 -0.30
N ILE A 72 -17.25 -3.71 0.31
CA ILE A 72 -18.68 -3.43 0.47
C ILE A 72 -18.88 -2.26 1.45
N GLU A 73 -18.07 -2.17 2.52
CA GLU A 73 -18.20 -1.12 3.53
C GLU A 73 -17.78 0.27 3.01
N LEU A 74 -16.75 0.35 2.16
CA LEU A 74 -16.31 1.60 1.53
C LEU A 74 -17.25 2.08 0.41
N MET A 75 -17.89 1.16 -0.33
CA MET A 75 -18.84 1.48 -1.40
C MET A 75 -20.26 1.81 -0.88
N GLY A 76 -20.61 1.39 0.33
CA GLY A 76 -21.95 1.56 0.91
C GLY A 76 -22.26 2.92 1.54
N LYS A 77 -21.31 3.87 1.56
CA LYS A 77 -21.45 5.14 2.31
C LYS A 77 -21.71 6.39 1.46
N ASN A 78 -22.35 6.21 0.30
CA ASN A 78 -22.91 7.29 -0.53
C ASN A 78 -24.33 6.94 -1.00
N GLY A 79 -25.24 6.66 -0.06
CA GLY A 79 -26.67 6.48 -0.30
C GLY A 79 -27.51 7.15 0.78
#